data_AF-Q1CCL9-F1
#
_entry.id   AF-Q1CCL9-F1
#
_cell.length_a   1.000
_cell.length_b   1.000
_cell.length_c   1.000
_cell.angle_alpha   90.00
_cell.angle_beta   90.00
_cell.angle_gamma   90.00
#
_symmetry.space_group_name_H-M   'P 1'
#
loop_
_entity.id
_entity.type
_entity.pdbx_description
1 polymer ?
#
loop_
_entity_poly.entity_id
_entity_poly.type
_entity_poly.pdbx_seq_one_letter_code
_entity_poly.pdbx_strand_id
1 'polypeptide(L)'
;MASLLQLRDAIALNGSAEASQLSRQLAIPLPLVNAMLEKLTAMGKIERIELDHSGCLTGSCKSCPEGHQHCNTVIYQLKEPHAHQ
;
A
#
# COMPACT_ATOMS: atom_id res chain seq x y z
N MET A 1 -19.68 2.92 6.05
CA MET A 1 -19.10 1.66 6.55
C MET A 1 -17.92 1.29 5.65
N ALA A 2 -16.70 1.67 6.01
CA ALA A 2 -15.53 1.19 5.28
C ALA A 2 -15.34 -0.30 5.62
N SER A 3 -15.47 -1.17 4.63
CA SER A 3 -15.34 -2.62 4.80
C SER A 3 -13.96 -3.08 4.35
N LEU A 4 -13.53 -4.27 4.83
CA LEU A 4 -12.36 -5.00 4.31
C LEU A 4 -12.39 -5.10 2.77
N LEU A 5 -13.60 -5.18 2.20
CA LEU A 5 -13.81 -5.19 0.76
C LEU A 5 -13.39 -3.88 0.09
N GLN A 6 -13.74 -2.72 0.66
CA GLN A 6 -13.37 -1.42 0.09
C GLN A 6 -11.85 -1.21 0.11
N LEU A 7 -11.18 -1.68 1.17
CA LEU A 7 -9.73 -1.60 1.27
C LEU A 7 -9.04 -2.51 0.26
N ARG A 8 -9.54 -3.75 0.10
CA ARG A 8 -9.07 -4.66 -0.96
C ARG A 8 -9.31 -4.07 -2.35
N ASP A 9 -10.48 -3.49 -2.60
CA ASP A 9 -10.85 -2.90 -3.89
C ASP A 9 -9.96 -1.72 -4.23
N ALA A 10 -9.67 -0.85 -3.26
CA ALA A 10 -8.70 0.24 -3.44
C ALA A 10 -7.29 -0.27 -3.78
N ILE A 11 -6.84 -1.39 -3.19
CA ILE A 11 -5.57 -2.02 -3.56
C ILE A 11 -5.67 -2.63 -4.97
N ALA A 12 -6.79 -3.27 -5.31
CA ALA A 12 -7.02 -3.85 -6.63
C ALA A 12 -6.99 -2.80 -7.75
N LEU A 13 -7.61 -1.64 -7.52
CA LEU A 13 -7.64 -0.53 -8.47
C LEU A 13 -6.27 0.11 -8.67
N ASN A 14 -5.48 0.23 -7.59
CA ASN A 14 -4.14 0.81 -7.67
C ASN A 14 -3.06 -0.22 -8.03
N GLY A 15 -3.37 -1.52 -8.02
CA GLY A 15 -2.43 -2.63 -8.03
C GLY A 15 -1.65 -2.78 -6.72
N SER A 16 -1.04 -1.69 -6.25
CA SER A 16 -0.30 -1.59 -4.99
C SER A 16 -0.54 -0.23 -4.32
N ALA A 17 -0.59 -0.20 -2.98
CA ALA A 17 -0.80 1.03 -2.23
C ALA A 17 -0.17 0.97 -0.83
N GLU A 18 0.26 2.13 -0.32
CA GLU A 18 0.80 2.26 1.03
C GLU A 18 -0.33 2.31 2.08
N ALA A 19 -0.08 1.79 3.28
CA ALA A 19 -1.04 1.87 4.38
C ALA A 19 -1.44 3.33 4.69
N SER A 20 -0.47 4.25 4.68
CA SER A 20 -0.70 5.69 4.85
C SER A 20 -1.53 6.28 3.72
N GLN A 21 -1.26 5.91 2.47
CA GLN A 21 -2.04 6.35 1.32
C GLN A 21 -3.49 5.87 1.41
N LEU A 22 -3.71 4.58 1.72
CA LEU A 22 -5.05 4.00 1.89
C LEU A 22 -5.82 4.66 3.03
N SER A 23 -5.15 4.91 4.16
CA SER A 23 -5.69 5.64 5.32
C SER A 23 -6.25 7.00 4.92
N ARG A 24 -5.48 7.80 4.16
CA ARG A 24 -5.94 9.11 3.68
C ARG A 24 -7.03 9.00 2.62
N GLN A 25 -6.87 8.11 1.64
CA GLN A 25 -7.83 7.95 0.54
C GLN A 25 -9.21 7.51 1.02
N LEU A 26 -9.26 6.60 1.98
CA LEU A 26 -10.51 6.05 2.51
C LEU A 26 -10.99 6.77 3.79
N ALA A 27 -10.25 7.78 4.26
CA ALA A 27 -10.45 8.46 5.54
C ALA A 27 -10.58 7.46 6.72
N ILE A 28 -9.78 6.40 6.69
CA ILE A 28 -9.74 5.35 7.73
C ILE A 28 -8.50 5.60 8.58
N PRO A 29 -8.58 5.57 9.92
CA PRO A 29 -7.40 5.74 10.76
C PRO A 29 -6.36 4.64 10.46
N LEU A 30 -5.09 5.05 10.34
CA LEU A 30 -3.95 4.17 10.08
C LEU A 30 -3.92 2.87 10.92
N PRO A 31 -4.17 2.89 12.25
CA PRO A 31 -4.21 1.64 13.03
C PRO A 31 -5.29 0.66 12.56
N LEU A 32 -6.43 1.16 12.08
CA LEU A 32 -7.50 0.31 11.55
C LEU A 32 -7.14 -0.23 10.16
N VAL A 33 -6.53 0.60 9.30
CA VAL A 33 -5.97 0.14 8.01
C VAL A 33 -4.96 -0.97 8.22
N ASN A 34 -4.02 -0.81 9.16
CA ASN A 34 -3.05 -1.86 9.48
C ASN A 34 -3.73 -3.15 9.93
N ALA A 35 -4.69 -3.09 10.86
CA ALA A 35 -5.43 -4.28 11.28
C ALA A 35 -6.18 -4.96 10.10
N MET A 36 -6.72 -4.17 9.18
CA MET A 36 -7.39 -4.66 7.97
C MET A 36 -6.41 -5.31 6.98
N LEU A 37 -5.25 -4.69 6.78
CA LEU A 37 -4.17 -5.21 5.94
C LEU A 37 -3.59 -6.50 6.52
N GLU A 38 -3.32 -6.55 7.81
CA GLU A 38 -2.89 -7.78 8.51
C GLU A 38 -3.91 -8.89 8.32
N LYS A 39 -5.20 -8.59 8.46
CA LYS A 39 -6.27 -9.57 8.21
C LYS A 39 -6.28 -10.07 6.77
N LEU A 40 -6.17 -9.18 5.78
CA LEU A 40 -6.09 -9.55 4.36
C LEU A 40 -4.81 -10.34 4.04
N THR A 41 -3.71 -10.02 4.70
CA THR A 41 -2.42 -10.72 4.56
C THR A 41 -2.52 -12.14 5.15
N ALA A 42 -3.09 -12.29 6.34
CA ALA A 42 -3.35 -13.58 6.98
C ALA A 42 -4.31 -14.45 6.16
N MET A 43 -5.30 -13.85 5.48
CA MET A 43 -6.16 -14.56 4.53
C MET A 43 -5.44 -14.94 3.23
N GLY A 44 -4.20 -14.48 3.04
CA GLY A 44 -3.51 -14.50 1.77
C GLY A 44 -4.39 -13.86 0.71
N LYS A 45 -4.62 -12.56 0.78
CA LYS A 45 -5.26 -11.79 -0.31
C LYS A 45 -4.34 -10.69 -0.81
N ILE A 46 -3.46 -10.24 0.06
CA ILE A 46 -2.45 -9.24 -0.21
C ILE A 46 -1.12 -9.71 0.37
N GLU A 47 -0.05 -9.05 -0.07
CA GLU A 47 1.30 -9.20 0.45
C GLU A 47 1.88 -7.82 0.78
N ARG A 48 2.72 -7.78 1.82
CA ARG A 48 3.45 -6.60 2.27
C ARG A 48 4.82 -6.63 1.60
N ILE A 49 5.16 -5.58 0.86
CA ILE A 49 6.45 -5.44 0.19
C ILE A 49 7.10 -4.16 0.72
N GLU A 50 8.30 -4.33 1.26
CA GLU A 50 9.12 -3.22 1.70
C GLU A 50 9.93 -2.75 0.50
N LEU A 51 9.53 -1.61 -0.09
CA LEU A 51 10.31 -0.96 -1.11
C LEU A 51 11.44 -0.19 -0.45
N ASP A 52 12.66 -0.65 -0.72
CA ASP A 52 13.86 0.11 -0.46
C ASP A 52 14.09 1.08 -1.64
N HIS A 53 13.67 2.33 -1.49
CA HIS A 53 13.91 3.36 -2.52
C HIS A 53 15.35 3.91 -2.46
N SER A 54 16.37 3.05 -2.32
CA SER A 54 17.78 3.44 -2.50
C SER A 54 18.08 4.05 -3.88
N GLY A 55 17.15 3.95 -4.82
CA GLY A 55 17.28 4.43 -6.20
C GLY A 55 16.68 5.80 -6.53
N CYS A 56 16.38 6.68 -5.55
CA CYS A 56 16.04 8.08 -5.85
C CYS A 56 17.29 8.86 -6.34
N LEU A 57 17.87 8.44 -7.47
CA LEU A 57 19.04 9.05 -8.11
C LEU A 57 18.66 10.08 -9.19
N THR A 58 17.38 10.46 -9.30
CA THR A 58 16.97 11.59 -10.14
C THR A 58 16.05 12.50 -9.35
N GLY A 59 16.54 13.69 -9.01
CA GLY A 59 15.84 14.71 -8.22
C GLY A 59 14.64 15.32 -8.95
N SER A 60 13.61 14.53 -9.20
CA SER A 60 12.41 14.98 -9.93
C SER A 60 11.09 14.45 -9.38
N CYS A 61 11.03 13.91 -8.14
CA CYS A 61 9.72 13.77 -7.49
C CYS A 61 9.19 15.15 -7.02
N LYS A 62 8.79 16.01 -7.97
CA LYS A 62 8.08 17.27 -7.69
C LYS A 62 6.67 17.06 -7.11
N SER A 63 6.21 15.81 -7.00
CA SER A 63 4.89 15.45 -6.45
C SER A 63 4.96 14.55 -5.21
N CYS A 64 6.11 14.42 -4.56
CA CYS A 64 6.23 13.79 -3.24
C CYS A 64 6.19 14.90 -2.16
N PRO A 65 5.02 15.27 -1.60
CA PRO A 65 4.96 16.25 -0.51
C PRO A 65 5.68 15.80 0.78
N GLU A 66 6.09 14.53 0.88
CA GLU A 66 6.76 13.94 2.05
C GLU A 66 8.22 13.51 1.74
N GLY A 67 8.93 14.28 0.91
CA GLY A 67 10.28 13.97 0.43
C GLY A 67 11.44 14.13 1.43
N HIS A 68 11.29 13.91 2.75
CA HIS A 68 12.33 14.36 3.69
C HIS A 68 12.69 13.52 4.93
N GLN A 69 12.47 12.19 5.02
CA GLN A 69 13.33 11.48 6.00
C GLN A 69 13.75 10.03 5.76
N HIS A 70 12.90 9.05 5.49
CA HIS A 70 13.38 7.66 5.32
C HIS A 70 12.45 6.93 4.36
N CYS A 71 12.90 6.72 3.12
CA CYS A 71 12.07 6.20 2.03
C CYS A 71 11.94 4.65 2.06
N ASN A 72 11.79 4.07 3.26
CA ASN A 72 11.35 2.69 3.42
C ASN A 72 9.83 2.69 3.25
N THR A 73 9.40 2.61 2.00
CA THR A 73 7.99 2.66 1.65
C THR A 73 7.43 1.25 1.70
N VAL A 74 6.53 1.01 2.65
CA VAL A 74 5.83 -0.28 2.77
C VAL A 74 4.58 -0.22 1.90
N ILE A 75 4.61 -0.94 0.78
CA ILE A 75 3.44 -1.10 -0.10
C ILE A 75 2.74 -2.42 0.20
N TYR A 76 1.43 -2.43 -0.03
CA TYR A 76 0.60 -3.61 0.01
C TYR A 76 -0.03 -3.79 -1.36
N GLN A 77 0.14 -4.97 -1.94
CA GLN A 77 -0.42 -5.30 -3.24
C GLN A 77 -1.29 -6.53 -3.14
N LEU A 78 -2.21 -6.71 -4.08
CA LEU A 78 -2.92 -7.97 -4.18
C LEU A 78 -1.92 -9.09 -4.44
N LYS A 79 -2.13 -10.23 -3.76
CA LYS A 79 -1.54 -11.48 -4.23
C LYS A 79 -2.36 -11.87 -5.46
N GLU A 80 -1.97 -11.41 -6.63
CA GLU A 80 -2.56 -11.91 -7.86
C GLU A 80 -1.71 -13.09 -8.34
N PRO A 81 -2.30 -14.27 -8.61
CA PRO A 81 -1.59 -15.34 -9.28
C PRO A 81 -1.49 -15.03 -10.78
N HIS A 82 -0.77 -13.97 -11.15
CA HIS A 82 -0.45 -13.66 -12.54
C HIS A 82 1.01 -13.98 -12.83
N ALA A 83 1.34 -15.28 -12.80
CA ALA A 83 2.52 -15.82 -13.46
C ALA A 83 2.30 -17.30 -13.87
N HIS A 84 1.35 -17.52 -14.77
CA HIS A 84 1.58 -18.47 -15.84
C HIS A 84 0.99 -17.90 -17.12
N GLN A 85 1.88 -17.22 -17.85
CA GLN A 85 1.83 -17.25 -19.31
C GLN A 85 1.91 -18.71 -19.77
#